data_AF-A0A120K5C1-F1
#
_entry.id   AF-A0A120K5C1-F1
#
_cell.length_a   1.000
_cell.length_b   1.000
_cell.length_c   1.000
_cell.angle_alpha   90.00
_cell.angle_beta   90.00
_cell.angle_gamma   90.00
#
_symmetry.space_group_name_H-M   'P 1'
#
loop_
_entity.id
_entity.type
_entity.pdbx_description
1 polymer ?
#
loop_
_entity_poly.entity_id
_entity_poly.type
_entity_poly.pdbx_seq_one_letter_code
_entity_poly.pdbx_strand_id
1 'polypeptide(L)' 'MQVERSLRIISFKLDVDTLMELDKLAVSEKKYRSEVIREAIESYLRIVRADR' A
#
# COMPACT_ATOMS: atom_id res chain seq x y z
N MET A 1 -4.88 -1.54 -27.15
CA MET A 1 -3.51 -1.62 -26.60
C MET A 1 -3.62 -1.64 -25.08
N GLN A 2 -3.37 -2.77 -24.43
CA GLN A 2 -3.22 -2.79 -22.97
C GLN A 2 -1.92 -2.06 -22.65
N VAL A 3 -2.02 -0.93 -21.95
CA VAL A 3 -0.83 -0.29 -21.36
C VAL A 3 -0.36 -1.24 -20.26
N GLU A 4 0.67 -2.02 -20.55
CA GLU A 4 1.37 -2.80 -19.54
C GLU A 4 1.89 -1.80 -18.50
N ARG A 5 1.22 -1.71 -17.35
CA ARG A 5 1.65 -0.80 -16.29
C ARG A 5 2.95 -1.35 -15.72
N SER A 6 4.07 -0.74 -16.10
CA SER A 6 5.37 -1.12 -15.56
C SER A 6 5.40 -0.85 -14.06
N LEU A 7 5.60 -1.90 -13.28
CA LEU A 7 5.79 -1.78 -11.83
C LEU A 7 7.18 -1.21 -11.55
N ARG A 8 7.25 -0.30 -10.57
CA ARG A 8 8.50 0.32 -10.12
C ARG A 8 8.69 0.05 -8.63
N ILE A 9 9.94 -0.18 -8.23
CA ILE A 9 10.29 -0.31 -6.81
C ILE A 9 10.30 1.07 -6.18
N ILE A 10 9.62 1.20 -5.04
CA ILE A 10 9.71 2.36 -4.16
C ILE A 10 10.26 1.91 -2.81
N SER A 11 11.14 2.71 -2.21
CA SER A 11 11.70 2.47 -0.88
C SER A 11 11.54 3.72 -0.03
N PHE A 12 11.18 3.52 1.23
CA PHE A 12 11.01 4.59 2.21
C PHE A 12 11.25 4.03 3.61
N LYS A 13 11.46 4.93 4.57
CA LYS A 13 11.62 4.58 5.98
C LYS A 13 10.27 4.64 6.68
N LEU A 14 10.05 3.72 7.61
CA LEU A 14 8.92 3.67 8.52
C LEU A 14 9.46 3.48 9.94
N ASP A 15 8.74 4.01 10.92
CA ASP A 15 8.97 3.66 12.31
C ASP A 15 8.59 2.19 12.58
N VAL A 16 9.14 1.65 13.67
CA VAL A 16 9.00 0.24 14.02
C VAL A 16 7.55 -0.10 14.35
N ASP A 17 6.84 0.80 15.03
CA ASP A 17 5.47 0.57 15.48
C ASP A 17 4.53 0.41 14.28
N THR A 18 4.63 1.32 13.30
CA THR A 18 3.87 1.24 12.05
C THR A 18 4.21 -0.03 11.26
N LEU A 19 5.49 -0.43 11.22
CA LEU A 19 5.89 -1.67 10.57
C LEU A 19 5.24 -2.91 11.23
N MET A 20 5.20 -2.93 12.57
CA MET A 20 4.56 -4.01 13.32
C MET A 20 3.05 -4.07 13.10
N GLU A 21 2.38 -2.93 12.99
CA GLU A 21 0.95 -2.88 12.66
C GLU A 21 0.68 -3.41 11.24
N LEU A 22 1.50 -3.02 10.27
CA LEU A 22 1.42 -3.54 8.90
C LEU A 22 1.63 -5.07 8.86
N ASP A 23 2.56 -5.60 9.66
CA ASP A 23 2.77 -7.04 9.78
C ASP A 23 1.55 -7.76 10.36
N LYS A 24 0.98 -7.25 11.46
CA LYS A 24 -0.23 -7.82 12.06
C LYS A 24 -1.39 -7.85 11.06
N LEU A 25 -1.60 -6.73 10.35
CA LEU A 25 -2.66 -6.61 9.36
C LEU A 25 -2.45 -7.59 8.18
N ALA A 26 -1.23 -7.65 7.64
CA ALA A 26 -0.88 -8.56 6.56
C ALA A 26 -1.13 -10.03 6.94
N VAL A 27 -0.78 -10.42 8.17
CA VAL A 27 -1.07 -11.76 8.71
C VAL A 27 -2.58 -12.01 8.82
N SER A 28 -3.34 -11.06 9.40
CA SER A 28 -4.78 -11.23 9.60
C SER A 28 -5.55 -11.35 8.28
N GLU A 29 -5.12 -10.61 7.26
CA GLU A 29 -5.75 -10.57 5.93
C GLU A 29 -5.20 -11.64 4.98
N LYS A 30 -4.19 -12.43 5.41
CA LYS A 30 -3.46 -13.39 4.57
C LYS A 30 -2.89 -12.76 3.29
N LYS A 31 -2.39 -11.52 3.41
CA LYS A 31 -1.82 -10.73 2.31
C LYS A 31 -0.32 -10.54 2.50
N TYR A 32 0.38 -10.21 1.43
CA TYR A 32 1.71 -9.65 1.53
C TYR A 32 1.65 -8.20 2.01
N ARG A 33 2.68 -7.80 2.76
CA ARG A 33 2.87 -6.42 3.22
C ARG A 33 2.74 -5.39 2.09
N SER A 34 3.26 -5.72 0.90
CA SER A 34 3.20 -4.87 -0.30
C SER A 34 1.79 -4.69 -0.85
N GLU A 35 0.90 -5.68 -0.68
CA GLU A 35 -0.50 -5.59 -1.10
C GLU A 35 -1.27 -4.66 -0.16
N VAL A 36 -1.06 -4.81 1.16
CA VAL A 36 -1.63 -3.91 2.18
C VAL A 36 -1.21 -2.46 1.92
N ILE A 37 0.09 -2.24 1.69
CA ILE A 37 0.62 -0.89 1.39
C ILE A 37 0.00 -0.34 0.10
N ARG A 38 -0.15 -1.16 -0.95
CA ARG A 38 -0.76 -0.75 -2.22
C ARG A 38 -2.21 -0.33 -1.99
N GLU A 39 -3.01 -1.13 -1.29
CA GLU A 39 -4.41 -0.84 -1.00
C GLU A 39 -4.57 0.46 -0.18
N ALA A 40 -3.68 0.70 0.78
CA ALA A 40 -3.65 1.93 1.55
C ALA A 40 -3.37 3.15 0.67
N ILE A 41 -2.36 3.06 -0.21
CA ILE A 41 -2.02 4.13 -1.16
C ILE A 41 -3.19 4.40 -2.13
N GLU A 42 -3.79 3.35 -2.70
CA GLU A 42 -4.92 3.48 -3.62
C GLU A 42 -6.14 4.10 -2.94
N SER A 43 -6.41 3.72 -1.68
CA SER A 43 -7.51 4.28 -0.90
C SER A 43 -7.28 5.75 -0.56
N TYR A 44 -6.07 6.12 -0.14
CA TYR A 44 -5.70 7.51 0.09
C TYR A 44 -5.86 8.35 -1.19
N LEU A 45 -5.36 7.87 -2.33
CA LEU A 45 -5.47 8.58 -3.61
C LEU A 45 -6.92 8.73 -4.08
N ARG A 46 -7.80 7.76 -3.78
CA ARG A 46 -9.23 7.87 -4.09
C ARG A 46 -9.90 8.98 -3.27
N ILE A 47 -9.63 9.02 -1.96
CA ILE A 47 -10.17 10.05 -1.06
C ILE A 47 -9.69 11.43 -1.50
N VAL A 48 -8.38 11.62 -1.67
CA VAL A 48 -7.78 12.91 -2.06
C VAL A 48 -8.29 13.42 -3.41
N ARG A 49 -8.66 12.51 -4.33
CA ARG A 49 -9.24 12.89 -5.62
C ARG A 49 -10.73 13.20 -5.56
N ALA A 50 -11.45 12.63 -4.59
CA ALA A 50 -12.88 12.91 -4.40
C ALA A 50 -13.10 14.27 -3.73
N ASP A 51 -12.13 14.73 -2.93
CA ASP A 51 -12.17 16.03 -2.24
C ASP A 51 -11.67 17.21 -3.10
N ARG A 52 -11.40 16.99 -4.40
CA ARG A 52 -10.97 18.01 -5.38
C ARG A 52 -11.99 18.16 -6.51
#